data_AF-A0A532UI85-F1
#
_entry.id   AF-A0A532UI85-F1
#
_cell.length_a   1.000
_cell.length_b   1.000
_cell.length_c   1.000
_cell.angle_alpha   90.00
_cell.angle_beta   90.00
_cell.angle_gamma   90.00
#
_symmetry.space_group_name_H-M   'P 1'
#
loop_
_entity.id
_entity.type
_entity.pdbx_description
1 polymer ?
#
loop_
_entity_poly.entity_id
_entity_poly.type
_entity_poly.pdbx_seq_one_letter_code
_entity_poly.pdbx_strand_id
1 'polypeptide(L)'
;MMLSLEEHKKLGAELNGAIRSAEDRWLIISKAYGKGSNQARLTLHAFYKLDCSRYSLDAVLADEQRENYDQSIYFPDKTEKTDLLVSELLTLE
;
A
#
# COMPACT_ATOMS: atom_id res chain seq x y z
N MET A 1 14.77 0.16 18.56
CA MET A 1 13.54 -0.58 18.92
C MET A 1 13.05 -1.23 17.65
N MET A 2 12.77 -2.53 17.68
CA MET A 2 12.36 -3.34 16.51
C MET A 2 10.87 -3.64 16.64
N LEU A 3 10.12 -3.62 15.53
CA LEU A 3 8.70 -4.02 15.57
C LEU A 3 8.60 -5.54 15.47
N SER A 4 7.68 -6.12 16.23
CA SER A 4 7.27 -7.51 16.04
C SER A 4 6.51 -7.68 14.73
N LEU A 5 6.47 -8.91 14.20
CA LEU A 5 5.70 -9.22 12.99
C LEU A 5 4.21 -8.85 13.14
N GLU A 6 3.65 -9.00 14.34
CA GLU A 6 2.26 -8.63 14.62
C GLU A 6 2.03 -7.12 14.59
N GLU A 7 3.00 -6.34 15.09
CA GLU A 7 2.96 -4.87 14.97
C GLU A 7 3.08 -4.42 13.52
N HIS A 8 3.91 -5.08 12.71
CA HIS A 8 3.97 -4.85 11.26
C HIS A 8 2.64 -5.14 10.57
N LYS A 9 1.98 -6.26 10.89
CA LYS A 9 0.66 -6.61 10.33
C LYS A 9 -0.39 -5.55 10.66
N LYS A 10 -0.44 -5.12 11.93
CA LYS A 10 -1.36 -4.07 12.37
C LYS A 10 -1.09 -2.76 11.64
N LEU A 11 0.17 -2.34 11.58
CA LEU A 11 0.57 -1.09 10.91
C LEU A 11 0.31 -1.13 9.40
N GLY A 12 0.57 -2.26 8.76
CA GLY A 12 0.27 -2.50 7.34
C GLY A 12 -1.23 -2.40 7.05
N ALA A 13 -2.08 -2.99 7.88
CA ALA A 13 -3.53 -2.90 7.75
C ALA A 13 -4.05 -1.46 7.90
N GLU A 14 -3.58 -0.74 8.93
CA GLU A 14 -3.94 0.66 9.17
C GLU A 14 -3.48 1.57 8.00
N LEU A 15 -2.24 1.41 7.54
CA LEU A 15 -1.67 2.21 6.47
C LEU A 15 -2.38 1.97 5.13
N ASN A 16 -2.65 0.71 4.77
CA ASN A 16 -3.40 0.39 3.55
C ASN A 16 -4.84 0.91 3.61
N GLY A 17 -5.48 0.89 4.78
CA GLY A 17 -6.79 1.53 4.98
C GLY A 17 -6.75 3.06 4.77
N ALA A 18 -5.70 3.72 5.27
CA ALA A 18 -5.50 5.15 5.09
C ALA A 18 -5.22 5.52 3.62
N ILE A 19 -4.43 4.72 2.91
CA ILE A 19 -4.11 4.91 1.49
C ILE A 19 -5.38 4.81 0.64
N ARG A 20 -6.19 3.74 0.80
CA ARG A 20 -7.48 3.61 0.10
C ARG A 20 -8.39 4.80 0.35
N SER A 21 -8.51 5.21 1.62
CA SER A 21 -9.31 6.38 1.99
C SER A 21 -8.81 7.68 1.35
N ALA A 22 -7.49 7.84 1.21
CA ALA A 22 -6.88 9.01 0.58
C ALA A 22 -7.08 9.00 -0.95
N GLU A 23 -7.00 7.82 -1.58
CA GLU A 23 -7.25 7.63 -3.01
C GLU A 23 -8.70 7.96 -3.38
N ASP A 24 -9.68 7.46 -2.61
CA ASP A 24 -11.10 7.76 -2.78
C ASP A 24 -11.38 9.27 -2.67
N ARG A 25 -10.77 9.92 -1.67
CA ARG A 25 -10.91 11.37 -1.47
C ARG A 25 -10.27 12.16 -2.61
N TRP A 26 -9.13 11.73 -3.11
CA TRP A 26 -8.48 12.35 -4.28
C TRP A 26 -9.40 12.31 -5.50
N LEU A 27 -10.06 11.18 -5.76
CA LEU A 27 -11.01 11.05 -6.87
C LEU A 27 -12.18 12.05 -6.73
N ILE A 28 -12.77 12.14 -5.53
CA ILE A 28 -13.88 13.05 -5.25
C ILE A 28 -13.45 14.52 -5.40
N ILE A 29 -12.33 14.90 -4.78
CA ILE A 29 -11.83 16.28 -4.77
C ILE A 29 -11.39 16.72 -6.16
N SER A 30 -10.69 15.84 -6.90
CA SER A 30 -10.24 16.15 -8.26
C SER A 30 -11.42 16.32 -9.24
N LYS A 31 -12.52 15.58 -9.04
CA LYS A 31 -13.77 15.77 -9.79
C LYS A 31 -14.49 17.07 -9.43
N ALA A 32 -14.51 17.45 -8.14
CA ALA A 32 -15.22 18.63 -7.67
C ALA A 32 -14.49 19.96 -7.99
N TYR A 33 -13.18 20.01 -7.80
CA TYR A 33 -12.38 21.23 -7.92
C TYR A 33 -11.46 21.25 -9.17
N GLY A 34 -11.33 20.13 -9.87
CA GLY A 34 -10.40 19.95 -10.98
C GLY A 34 -9.00 19.49 -10.53
N LYS A 35 -8.35 18.65 -11.33
CA LYS A 35 -7.02 18.05 -11.05
C LYS A 35 -5.92 19.09 -10.79
N GLY A 36 -6.03 20.28 -11.40
CA GLY A 36 -5.06 21.36 -11.25
C GLY A 36 -5.24 22.22 -10.00
N SER A 37 -6.33 22.04 -9.24
CA SER A 37 -6.66 22.87 -8.07
C SER A 37 -5.70 22.65 -6.90
N ASN A 38 -5.64 23.62 -5.99
CA ASN A 38 -4.84 23.49 -4.77
C ASN A 38 -5.35 22.37 -3.85
N GLN A 39 -6.67 22.19 -3.76
CA GLN A 39 -7.34 21.15 -2.98
C GLN A 39 -6.91 19.77 -3.48
N ALA A 40 -6.96 19.55 -4.79
CA ALA A 40 -6.50 18.33 -5.40
C ALA A 40 -5.01 18.08 -5.06
N ARG A 41 -4.13 19.08 -5.27
CA ARG A 41 -2.69 18.93 -4.98
C ARG A 41 -2.41 18.56 -3.52
N LEU A 42 -3.11 19.17 -2.57
CA LEU A 42 -2.96 18.88 -1.14
C LEU A 42 -3.37 17.43 -0.83
N THR A 43 -4.47 16.94 -1.42
CA THR A 43 -4.90 15.55 -1.24
C THR A 43 -3.93 14.56 -1.87
N LEU A 44 -3.45 14.84 -3.09
CA LEU A 44 -2.43 14.01 -3.75
C LEU A 44 -1.13 13.95 -2.94
N HIS A 45 -0.72 15.07 -2.34
CA HIS A 45 0.45 15.13 -1.47
C HIS A 45 0.27 14.26 -0.23
N ALA A 46 -0.89 14.32 0.43
CA ALA A 46 -1.18 13.47 1.59
C ALA A 46 -1.13 11.98 1.23
N PHE A 47 -1.74 11.59 0.10
CA PHE A 47 -1.65 10.23 -0.43
C PHE A 47 -0.18 9.80 -0.65
N TYR A 48 0.60 10.62 -1.36
CA TYR A 48 2.01 10.31 -1.67
C TYR A 48 2.84 10.10 -0.40
N LYS A 49 2.61 10.89 0.65
CA LYS A 49 3.32 10.72 1.92
C LYS A 49 3.02 9.38 2.58
N LEU A 50 1.76 8.93 2.56
CA LEU A 50 1.38 7.62 3.07
C LEU A 50 2.01 6.49 2.26
N ASP A 51 2.00 6.61 0.92
CA ASP A 51 2.58 5.59 0.05
C ASP A 51 4.11 5.49 0.22
N CYS A 52 4.83 6.62 0.36
CA CYS A 52 6.25 6.59 0.68
C CYS A 52 6.55 5.87 2.00
N SER A 53 5.76 6.14 3.05
CA SER A 53 5.92 5.45 4.34
C SER A 53 5.73 3.94 4.20
N ARG A 54 4.85 3.49 3.32
CA ARG A 54 4.60 2.07 3.05
C ARG A 54 5.84 1.37 2.50
N TYR A 55 6.52 1.97 1.53
CA TYR A 55 7.78 1.43 0.99
C TYR A 55 8.89 1.37 2.05
N SER A 56 9.02 2.40 2.89
CA SER A 56 10.03 2.40 3.95
C SER A 56 9.78 1.28 4.97
N LEU A 57 8.52 1.05 5.34
CA LEU A 57 8.16 0.01 6.30
C LEU A 57 8.30 -1.41 5.73
N ASP A 58 8.06 -1.61 4.44
CA ASP A 58 8.34 -2.88 3.76
C ASP A 58 9.85 -3.19 3.74
N ALA A 59 10.68 -2.19 3.46
CA ALA A 59 12.13 -2.35 3.51
C ALA A 59 12.63 -2.70 4.93
N VAL A 60 12.05 -2.08 5.97
CA VAL A 60 12.35 -2.41 7.37
C VAL A 60 11.89 -3.83 7.70
N LEU A 61 10.68 -4.22 7.29
CA LEU A 61 10.17 -5.58 7.49
C LEU A 61 11.08 -6.63 6.86
N ALA A 62 11.56 -6.38 5.64
CA ALA A 62 12.48 -7.28 4.94
C ALA A 62 13.81 -7.46 5.70
N ASP A 63 14.33 -6.40 6.34
CA ASP A 63 15.57 -6.47 7.11
C ASP A 63 15.36 -7.11 8.50
N GLU A 64 14.27 -6.76 9.19
CA GLU A 64 13.98 -7.22 10.56
C GLU A 64 13.46 -8.66 10.62
N GLN A 65 12.64 -9.06 9.65
CA GLN A 65 11.90 -10.33 9.67
C GLN A 65 12.38 -11.33 8.62
N ARG A 66 13.55 -11.16 8.00
CA ARG A 66 14.14 -11.97 6.88
C ARG A 66 13.48 -13.33 6.58
N GLU A 67 13.47 -14.26 7.53
CA GLU A 67 12.92 -15.61 7.36
C GLU A 67 11.38 -15.68 7.33
N ASN A 68 10.71 -14.73 7.98
CA ASN A 68 9.26 -14.51 8.01
C ASN A 68 8.83 -13.30 7.17
N TYR A 69 9.67 -12.84 6.23
CA TYR A 69 9.34 -11.69 5.40
C TYR A 69 8.13 -12.01 4.54
N ASP A 70 7.07 -11.23 4.72
CA ASP A 70 5.85 -11.30 3.94
C ASP A 70 5.53 -9.92 3.38
N GLN A 71 5.84 -9.73 2.09
CA GLN A 71 5.59 -8.48 1.38
C GLN A 71 4.10 -8.10 1.37
N SER A 72 3.19 -9.07 1.50
CA SER A 72 1.75 -8.82 1.49
C SER A 72 1.27 -7.96 2.65
N ILE A 73 2.05 -7.89 3.74
CA ILE A 73 1.77 -7.03 4.90
C ILE A 73 1.64 -5.56 4.50
N TYR A 74 2.55 -5.08 3.64
CA TYR A 74 2.52 -3.70 3.14
C TYR A 74 1.98 -3.59 1.72
N PHE A 75 2.10 -4.62 0.90
CA PHE A 75 1.63 -4.61 -0.49
C PHE A 75 0.70 -5.79 -0.79
N PRO A 76 -0.50 -5.85 -0.20
CA PRO A 76 -1.42 -6.97 -0.40
C PRO A 76 -1.83 -7.17 -1.88
N ASP A 77 -1.90 -6.10 -2.66
CA ASP A 77 -2.31 -6.14 -4.06
C ASP A 77 -1.22 -6.67 -5.02
N LYS A 78 0.05 -6.75 -4.58
CA LYS A 78 1.14 -7.35 -5.37
C LYS A 78 1.09 -8.87 -5.33
N THR A 79 0.58 -9.43 -4.24
CA THR A 79 0.40 -10.87 -4.08
C THR A 79 -0.75 -11.36 -4.97
N GLU A 80 -1.90 -10.67 -4.97
CA GLU A 80 -3.06 -11.04 -5.82
C GLU A 80 -2.73 -11.06 -7.32
N LYS A 81 -1.95 -10.09 -7.83
CA LYS A 81 -1.55 -10.08 -9.24
C LYS A 81 -0.60 -11.22 -9.61
N THR A 82 0.23 -11.67 -8.68
CA THR A 82 1.15 -12.78 -8.91
C THR A 82 0.40 -14.11 -8.87
N ASP A 83 -0.53 -14.27 -7.92
CA ASP A 83 -1.33 -15.49 -7.77
C ASP A 83 -2.29 -15.70 -8.95
N LEU A 84 -2.90 -14.62 -9.48
CA LEU A 84 -3.71 -14.67 -10.71
C LEU A 84 -2.89 -15.10 -11.94
N LEU A 85 -1.69 -14.52 -12.13
CA LEU A 85 -0.81 -14.87 -13.26
C LEU A 85 -0.30 -16.31 -13.17
N VAL A 86 0.05 -16.78 -11.97
CA VAL A 86 0.48 -18.16 -11.74
C VAL A 86 -0.69 -19.14 -11.94
N SER A 87 -1.89 -18.80 -11.49
CA SER A 87 -3.07 -19.65 -11.69
C SER A 87 -3.51 -19.74 -13.15
N GLU A 88 -3.39 -18.65 -13.93
CA GLU A 88 -3.64 -18.66 -15.37
C GLU A 88 -2.61 -19.51 -16.14
N LEU A 89 -1.34 -19.49 -15.70
CA LEU A 89 -0.28 -20.32 -16.30
C LEU A 89 -0.45 -21.82 -16.00
N LEU A 90 -0.93 -22.17 -14.80
CA LEU A 90 -1.13 -23.57 -14.38
C LEU A 90 -2.44 -24.20 -14.89
N THR A 91 -3.33 -23.43 -15.51
CA THR A 91 -4.59 -23.92 -16.10
C THR A 91 -4.52 -24.10 -17.62
N LEU A 92 -3.34 -23.85 -18.21
CA LEU A 92 -3.05 -24.02 -19.65
C LEU A 92 -2.36 -25.35 -19.99
N GLU A 93 -2.35 -26.33 -19.07
CA GLU A 93 -1.99 -27.74 -19.32
C GLU A 93 -3.22 -28.61 -19.59
#